data_AF-A0A2N2EY73-F1
#
_entry.id   AF-A0A2N2EY73-F1
#
_cell.length_a   1.000
_cell.length_b   1.000
_cell.length_c   1.000
_cell.angle_alpha   90.00
_cell.angle_beta   90.00
_cell.angle_gamma   90.00
#
_symmetry.space_group_name_H-M   'P 1'
#
loop_
_entity.id
_entity.type
_entity.pdbx_description
1 polymer ?
#
loop_
_entity_poly.entity_id
_entity_poly.type
_entity_poly.pdbx_seq_one_letter_code
_entity_poly.pdbx_strand_id
1 'polypeptide(L)'
;MLSVRETIEEREKTLAPQAQLSGKTRGRALSEDECPVRTVYQRDRDRILHSLAFRKLKQKTNVFLSTTGEQFRTRLTHTLEVSAIARTIAQALNLNSDLAEAVALGHDLGHTPFGHAGEDVIKKIDPEFHHARQSVRVAEFFEKEGKGLNLTVEVLDGILKHTKGKKKISEFDGNGLYGKPLTLEGMIVQYADWVAYINHDLDDAMHMGLVSESDVPSSVAKTLGTRHSRRVNTMVQDIVECSAGLEVIKMSAGVLAATEELRDFLYRDVYPRPEVLGAENQSERVIDFLTEGLTKRPDIIYKEYPWYPREIPLNSAVIDFVCALTDNAALALYGELKK
;
A
#
# COMPACT_ATOMS: atom_id res chain seq x y z
N MET A 1 -35.97 15.57 8.88
CA MET A 1 -35.63 14.23 8.38
C MET A 1 -34.12 14.14 8.34
N LEU A 2 -33.54 13.06 8.84
CA LEU A 2 -32.11 12.82 8.67
C LEU A 2 -31.81 12.66 7.17
N SER A 3 -30.69 13.20 6.74
CA SER A 3 -30.08 12.90 5.45
C SER A 3 -29.67 11.43 5.37
N VAL A 4 -29.36 10.95 4.16
CA VAL A 4 -28.91 9.57 3.96
C VAL A 4 -27.60 9.32 4.70
N ARG A 5 -26.67 10.29 4.66
CA ARG A 5 -25.41 10.23 5.43
C ARG A 5 -25.68 10.09 6.92
N GLU A 6 -26.49 10.97 7.51
CA GLU A 6 -26.79 10.93 8.96
C GLU A 6 -27.46 9.61 9.35
N THR A 7 -28.28 9.03 8.45
CA THR A 7 -28.85 7.70 8.68
C THR A 7 -27.79 6.59 8.70
N ILE A 8 -26.74 6.69 7.88
CA ILE A 8 -25.61 5.76 7.91
C ILE A 8 -24.80 5.96 9.20
N GLU A 9 -24.49 7.20 9.58
CA GLU A 9 -23.80 7.55 10.83
C GLU A 9 -24.55 7.06 12.08
N GLU A 10 -25.89 7.09 12.08
CA GLU A 10 -26.70 6.51 13.16
C GLU A 10 -26.57 4.98 13.21
N ARG A 11 -26.48 4.29 12.07
CA ARG A 11 -26.22 2.83 12.03
C ARG A 11 -24.83 2.49 12.53
N GLU A 12 -23.84 3.34 12.29
CA GLU A 12 -22.48 3.12 12.80
C GLU A 12 -22.44 3.05 14.34
N LYS A 13 -23.44 3.59 15.06
CA LYS A 13 -23.53 3.45 16.52
C LYS A 13 -23.71 2.00 17.00
N THR A 14 -24.06 1.07 16.11
CA THR A 14 -24.12 -0.37 16.42
C THR A 14 -22.79 -1.10 16.16
N LEU A 15 -21.76 -0.40 15.64
CA LEU A 15 -20.41 -0.94 15.54
C LEU A 15 -19.84 -1.22 16.94
N ALA A 16 -18.75 -1.99 16.98
CA ALA A 16 -18.04 -2.27 18.23
C ALA A 16 -17.60 -0.96 18.92
N PRO A 17 -17.55 -0.90 20.26
CA PRO A 17 -17.20 0.33 20.99
C PRO A 17 -15.88 0.98 20.57
N GLN A 18 -14.92 0.16 20.13
CA GLN A 18 -13.60 0.55 19.67
C GLN A 18 -13.54 0.94 18.17
N ALA A 19 -14.63 0.81 17.42
CA ALA A 19 -14.70 1.19 16.01
C ALA A 19 -14.64 2.71 15.84
N GLN A 20 -13.94 3.16 14.82
CA GLN A 20 -13.93 4.57 14.48
C GLN A 20 -15.23 4.95 13.74
N LEU A 21 -16.06 5.76 14.39
CA LEU A 21 -17.29 6.27 13.78
C LEU A 21 -16.98 7.45 12.87
N SER A 22 -17.60 7.49 11.69
CA SER A 22 -17.41 8.56 10.72
C SER A 22 -17.88 9.92 11.26
N GLY A 23 -18.97 9.94 12.04
CA GLY A 23 -19.44 11.14 12.76
C GLY A 23 -18.56 11.58 13.94
N LYS A 24 -17.52 10.80 14.30
CA LYS A 24 -16.52 11.14 15.33
C LYS A 24 -15.12 11.35 14.73
N THR A 25 -15.04 11.64 13.44
CA THR A 25 -13.77 12.00 12.77
C THR A 25 -13.16 13.26 13.38
N ARG A 26 -11.82 13.34 13.36
CA ARG A 26 -11.05 14.57 13.60
C ARG A 26 -11.14 15.56 12.43
N GLY A 27 -11.79 15.15 11.33
CA GLY A 27 -12.06 15.99 10.18
C GLY A 27 -10.91 16.00 9.17
N ARG A 28 -10.84 17.09 8.41
CA ARG A 28 -9.93 17.30 7.28
C ARG A 28 -9.10 18.56 7.51
N ALA A 29 -7.98 18.70 6.82
CA ALA A 29 -7.16 19.90 6.90
C ALA A 29 -7.90 21.14 6.39
N LEU A 30 -8.62 21.01 5.27
CA LEU A 30 -9.50 22.06 4.74
C LEU A 30 -10.95 21.72 5.08
N SER A 31 -11.67 22.69 5.67
CA SER A 31 -13.09 22.55 5.96
C SER A 31 -13.90 22.47 4.66
N GLU A 32 -14.89 21.57 4.64
CA GLU A 32 -15.78 21.40 3.50
C GLU A 32 -17.20 21.08 3.99
N ASP A 33 -18.20 21.41 3.17
CA ASP A 33 -19.57 21.01 3.46
C ASP A 33 -19.72 19.48 3.47
N GLU A 34 -20.57 19.01 4.37
CA GLU A 34 -20.85 17.59 4.52
C GLU A 34 -21.71 17.08 3.35
N CYS A 35 -21.48 15.83 2.94
CA CYS A 35 -22.23 15.26 1.82
C CYS A 35 -23.58 14.75 2.33
N PRO A 36 -24.71 15.03 1.66
CA PRO A 36 -26.01 14.55 2.14
C PRO A 36 -26.18 13.02 2.04
N VAL A 37 -25.29 12.33 1.30
CA VAL A 37 -25.42 10.90 0.98
C VAL A 37 -24.32 10.03 1.58
N ARG A 38 -23.07 10.49 1.53
CA ARG A 38 -21.89 9.68 1.88
C ARG A 38 -21.26 10.13 3.19
N THR A 39 -20.81 9.18 4.00
CA THR A 39 -19.99 9.46 5.19
C THR A 39 -18.61 10.00 4.79
N VAL A 40 -17.86 10.54 5.76
CA VAL A 40 -16.53 11.08 5.48
C VAL A 40 -15.55 10.03 4.94
N TYR A 41 -15.64 8.78 5.39
CA TYR A 41 -14.76 7.70 4.92
C TYR A 41 -15.16 7.16 3.54
N GLN A 42 -16.45 7.11 3.24
CA GLN A 42 -16.92 6.83 1.88
C GLN A 42 -16.44 7.89 0.89
N ARG A 43 -16.46 9.18 1.27
CA ARG A 43 -15.89 10.26 0.45
C ARG A 43 -14.39 10.07 0.23
N ASP A 44 -13.64 9.65 1.25
CA ASP A 44 -12.20 9.44 1.14
C ASP A 44 -11.87 8.29 0.21
N ARG A 45 -12.55 7.16 0.38
CA ARG A 45 -12.46 6.01 -0.52
C ARG A 45 -12.66 6.45 -1.97
N ASP A 46 -13.75 7.18 -2.24
CA ASP A 46 -14.09 7.58 -3.60
C ASP A 46 -13.06 8.58 -4.17
N ARG A 47 -12.53 9.49 -3.34
CA ARG A 47 -11.44 10.42 -3.74
C ARG A 47 -10.18 9.68 -4.14
N ILE A 48 -9.79 8.67 -3.36
CA ILE A 48 -8.63 7.83 -3.65
C ILE A 48 -8.88 7.06 -4.96
N LEU A 49 -10.02 6.38 -5.08
CA LEU A 49 -10.38 5.58 -6.26
C LEU A 49 -10.35 6.40 -7.56
N HIS A 50 -10.80 7.66 -7.51
CA HIS A 50 -10.82 8.56 -8.67
C HIS A 50 -9.53 9.35 -8.89
N SER A 51 -8.52 9.21 -8.03
CA SER A 51 -7.25 9.93 -8.15
C SER A 51 -6.45 9.49 -9.38
N LEU A 52 -5.53 10.34 -9.84
CA LEU A 52 -4.61 9.95 -10.92
C LEU A 52 -3.60 8.91 -10.42
N ALA A 53 -3.07 9.08 -9.21
CA ALA A 53 -2.16 8.14 -8.57
C ALA A 53 -2.73 6.72 -8.49
N PHE A 54 -4.00 6.56 -8.06
CA PHE A 54 -4.63 5.25 -7.99
C PHE A 54 -4.76 4.58 -9.37
N ARG A 55 -5.13 5.34 -10.40
CA ARG A 55 -5.17 4.83 -11.79
C ARG A 55 -3.79 4.39 -12.29
N LYS A 56 -2.73 5.09 -11.89
CA LYS A 56 -1.34 4.76 -12.25
C LYS A 56 -0.87 3.44 -11.63
N LEU A 57 -1.45 2.98 -10.52
CA LEU A 57 -1.13 1.67 -9.94
C LEU A 57 -1.36 0.50 -10.91
N LYS A 58 -2.25 0.65 -11.90
CA LYS A 58 -2.45 -0.33 -12.98
C LYS A 58 -1.19 -0.55 -13.82
N GLN A 59 -0.33 0.47 -13.93
CA GLN A 59 0.86 0.46 -14.76
C GLN A 59 2.15 0.50 -13.92
N LYS A 60 2.04 0.09 -12.65
CA LYS A 60 3.18 -0.12 -11.75
C LYS A 60 3.22 -1.60 -11.39
N THR A 61 4.36 -2.21 -11.63
CA THR A 61 4.65 -3.59 -11.26
C THR A 61 4.67 -3.72 -9.75
N ASN A 62 4.24 -4.90 -9.26
CA ASN A 62 4.47 -5.26 -7.87
C ASN A 62 5.92 -5.80 -7.71
N VAL A 63 6.10 -7.11 -7.53
CA VAL A 63 7.42 -7.73 -7.36
C VAL A 63 8.00 -8.27 -8.68
N PHE A 64 7.18 -8.91 -9.53
CA PHE A 64 7.67 -9.59 -10.73
C PHE A 64 7.51 -8.71 -11.99
N LEU A 65 8.63 -8.37 -12.63
CA LEU A 65 8.66 -7.59 -13.86
C LEU A 65 8.29 -8.45 -15.07
N SER A 66 7.23 -8.08 -15.80
CA SER A 66 6.86 -8.72 -17.06
C SER A 66 7.88 -8.36 -18.14
N THR A 67 8.76 -9.30 -18.49
CA THR A 67 9.69 -9.15 -19.62
C THR A 67 9.17 -9.81 -20.91
N THR A 68 8.12 -10.64 -20.81
CA THR A 68 7.68 -11.56 -21.87
C THR A 68 6.16 -11.55 -22.14
N GLY A 69 5.40 -10.62 -21.53
CA GLY A 69 3.95 -10.50 -21.77
C GLY A 69 3.07 -11.38 -20.87
N GLU A 70 3.64 -11.95 -19.81
CA GLU A 70 2.91 -12.60 -18.73
C GLU A 70 2.07 -11.57 -17.94
N GLN A 71 0.84 -11.96 -17.58
CA GLN A 71 -0.10 -11.14 -16.80
C GLN A 71 0.25 -11.23 -15.31
N PHE A 72 1.31 -10.55 -14.89
CA PHE A 72 1.63 -10.43 -13.47
C PHE A 72 0.71 -9.46 -12.75
N ARG A 73 0.66 -9.64 -11.43
CA ARG A 73 -0.01 -8.71 -10.53
C ARG A 73 0.65 -7.34 -10.61
N THR A 74 -0.21 -6.34 -10.74
CA THR A 74 0.14 -4.93 -10.64
C THR A 74 -0.07 -4.47 -9.20
N ARG A 75 0.44 -3.30 -8.86
CA ARG A 75 0.11 -2.67 -7.56
C ARG A 75 -1.39 -2.45 -7.39
N LEU A 76 -2.12 -2.21 -8.48
CA LEU A 76 -3.58 -2.09 -8.42
C LEU A 76 -4.22 -3.40 -7.95
N THR A 77 -3.83 -4.55 -8.52
CA THR A 77 -4.38 -5.85 -8.10
C THR A 77 -3.99 -6.19 -6.67
N HIS A 78 -2.76 -5.89 -6.24
CA HIS A 78 -2.34 -6.00 -4.84
C HIS A 78 -3.24 -5.14 -3.93
N THR A 79 -3.38 -3.86 -4.23
CA THR A 79 -4.18 -2.90 -3.46
C THR A 79 -5.65 -3.33 -3.34
N LEU A 80 -6.22 -3.90 -4.40
CA LEU A 80 -7.60 -4.42 -4.39
C LEU A 80 -7.74 -5.65 -3.48
N GLU A 81 -6.73 -6.52 -3.41
CA GLU A 81 -6.74 -7.65 -2.47
C GLU A 81 -6.58 -7.21 -1.03
N VAL A 82 -5.66 -6.28 -0.76
CA VAL A 82 -5.50 -5.69 0.58
C VAL A 82 -6.81 -5.06 1.03
N SER A 83 -7.48 -4.32 0.15
CA SER A 83 -8.80 -3.75 0.43
C SER A 83 -9.86 -4.81 0.73
N ALA A 84 -9.94 -5.87 -0.08
CA ALA A 84 -10.90 -6.95 0.15
C ALA A 84 -10.67 -7.68 1.49
N ILE A 85 -9.41 -7.97 1.82
CA ILE A 85 -9.02 -8.60 3.09
C ILE A 85 -9.31 -7.67 4.26
N ALA A 86 -8.90 -6.40 4.18
CA ALA A 86 -9.11 -5.41 5.23
C ALA A 86 -10.61 -5.22 5.55
N ARG A 87 -11.45 -5.14 4.51
CA ARG A 87 -12.90 -5.07 4.67
C ARG A 87 -13.48 -6.31 5.35
N THR A 88 -13.03 -7.49 4.93
CA THR A 88 -13.51 -8.76 5.49
C THR A 88 -13.20 -8.82 7.00
N ILE A 89 -11.97 -8.45 7.38
CA ILE A 89 -11.56 -8.41 8.80
C ILE A 89 -12.35 -7.34 9.56
N ALA A 90 -12.49 -6.13 9.02
CA ALA A 90 -13.22 -5.04 9.66
C ALA A 90 -14.68 -5.39 9.89
N GLN A 91 -15.35 -5.99 8.90
CA GLN A 91 -16.75 -6.43 9.02
C GLN A 91 -16.91 -7.54 10.06
N ALA A 92 -16.02 -8.54 10.05
CA ALA A 92 -16.07 -9.64 11.00
C ALA A 92 -15.83 -9.19 12.45
N LEU A 93 -15.03 -8.14 12.65
CA LEU A 93 -14.79 -7.52 13.97
C LEU A 93 -15.81 -6.41 14.32
N ASN A 94 -16.83 -6.19 13.48
CA ASN A 94 -17.83 -5.12 13.63
C ASN A 94 -17.19 -3.71 13.75
N LEU A 95 -16.15 -3.44 12.97
CA LEU A 95 -15.44 -2.17 12.84
C LEU A 95 -15.86 -1.41 11.57
N ASN A 96 -15.36 -0.19 11.37
CA ASN A 96 -15.73 0.63 10.22
C ASN A 96 -15.07 0.15 8.92
N SER A 97 -15.80 -0.63 8.13
CA SER A 97 -15.25 -1.19 6.89
C SER A 97 -14.95 -0.16 5.80
N ASP A 98 -15.64 1.00 5.79
CA ASP A 98 -15.36 2.07 4.82
C ASP A 98 -14.02 2.77 5.15
N LEU A 99 -13.68 2.93 6.44
CA LEU A 99 -12.37 3.45 6.85
C LEU A 99 -11.24 2.48 6.49
N ALA A 100 -11.40 1.19 6.83
CA ALA A 100 -10.41 0.17 6.50
C ALA A 100 -10.16 0.08 4.97
N GLU A 101 -11.24 0.15 4.18
CA GLU A 101 -11.16 0.20 2.71
C GLU A 101 -10.44 1.46 2.22
N ALA A 102 -10.78 2.64 2.73
CA ALA A 102 -10.14 3.89 2.31
C ALA A 102 -8.62 3.89 2.60
N VAL A 103 -8.21 3.41 3.79
CA VAL A 103 -6.79 3.26 4.13
C VAL A 103 -6.11 2.26 3.21
N ALA A 104 -6.72 1.09 3.00
CA ALA A 104 -6.17 0.05 2.14
C ALA A 104 -6.03 0.51 0.68
N LEU A 105 -6.97 1.28 0.12
CA LEU A 105 -6.84 1.81 -1.24
C LEU A 105 -5.75 2.89 -1.36
N GLY A 106 -5.46 3.59 -0.26
CA GLY A 106 -4.52 4.71 -0.23
C GLY A 106 -3.08 4.36 0.14
N HIS A 107 -2.84 3.17 0.72
CA HIS A 107 -1.54 2.83 1.33
C HIS A 107 -0.37 2.91 0.34
N ASP A 108 -0.64 2.62 -0.94
CA ASP A 108 0.36 2.38 -1.98
C ASP A 108 0.45 3.48 -3.06
N LEU A 109 -0.28 4.60 -2.88
CA LEU A 109 -0.35 5.69 -3.87
C LEU A 109 1.01 6.30 -4.25
N GLY A 110 1.94 6.33 -3.30
CA GLY A 110 3.26 6.95 -3.42
C GLY A 110 4.37 6.01 -3.86
N HIS A 111 4.06 4.76 -4.17
CA HIS A 111 5.12 3.81 -4.50
C HIS A 111 5.88 4.22 -5.76
N THR A 112 7.21 4.10 -5.76
CA THR A 112 8.05 4.30 -6.94
C THR A 112 7.69 3.36 -8.10
N PRO A 113 7.98 3.74 -9.36
CA PRO A 113 8.06 2.77 -10.45
C PRO A 113 9.01 1.63 -10.08
N PHE A 114 8.71 0.42 -10.56
CA PHE A 114 9.46 -0.81 -10.31
C PHE A 114 9.57 -1.22 -8.84
N GLY A 115 8.64 -0.78 -7.98
CA GLY A 115 8.56 -1.28 -6.62
C GLY A 115 9.80 -0.95 -5.77
N HIS A 116 10.24 -1.91 -4.95
CA HIS A 116 11.30 -1.71 -3.96
C HIS A 116 12.64 -1.28 -4.57
N ALA A 117 12.98 -1.79 -5.76
CA ALA A 117 14.16 -1.36 -6.51
C ALA A 117 14.18 0.17 -6.74
N GLY A 118 13.03 0.75 -7.09
CA GLY A 118 12.91 2.20 -7.21
C GLY A 118 13.08 2.93 -5.88
N GLU A 119 12.49 2.39 -4.80
CA GLU A 119 12.57 2.97 -3.46
C GLU A 119 14.02 3.00 -2.95
N ASP A 120 14.79 1.95 -3.18
CA ASP A 120 16.19 1.85 -2.76
C ASP A 120 17.10 2.82 -3.50
N VAL A 121 16.82 3.13 -4.76
CA VAL A 121 17.53 4.20 -5.49
C VAL A 121 17.15 5.57 -4.96
N ILE A 122 15.86 5.84 -4.72
CA ILE A 122 15.42 7.12 -4.17
C ILE A 122 16.03 7.39 -2.80
N LYS A 123 16.21 6.35 -1.97
CA LYS A 123 16.89 6.47 -0.66
C LYS A 123 18.34 6.95 -0.73
N LYS A 124 19.00 6.85 -1.89
CA LYS A 124 20.34 7.43 -2.12
C LYS A 124 20.29 8.97 -2.15
N ILE A 125 19.13 9.54 -2.48
CA ILE A 125 18.90 11.00 -2.58
C ILE A 125 18.24 11.54 -1.31
N ASP A 126 17.25 10.82 -0.78
CA ASP A 126 16.59 11.11 0.49
C ASP A 126 16.60 9.85 1.37
N PRO A 127 17.56 9.71 2.30
CA PRO A 127 17.66 8.55 3.19
C PRO A 127 16.41 8.25 4.01
N GLU A 128 15.55 9.25 4.22
CA GLU A 128 14.31 9.14 5.00
C GLU A 128 13.08 8.83 4.12
N PHE A 129 13.29 8.61 2.81
CA PHE A 129 12.23 8.26 1.88
C PHE A 129 11.62 6.89 2.22
N HIS A 130 10.29 6.84 2.14
CA HIS A 130 9.51 5.62 2.27
C HIS A 130 8.20 5.79 1.52
N HIS A 131 7.73 4.76 0.80
CA HIS A 131 6.50 4.86 0.01
C HIS A 131 5.30 5.32 0.85
N ALA A 132 5.16 4.88 2.10
CA ALA A 132 4.08 5.33 2.99
C ALA A 132 4.03 6.86 3.20
N ARG A 133 5.19 7.52 3.39
CA ARG A 133 5.26 9.00 3.46
C ARG A 133 4.93 9.62 2.12
N GLN A 134 5.40 9.00 1.04
CA GLN A 134 5.09 9.47 -0.31
C GLN A 134 3.60 9.31 -0.64
N SER A 135 2.92 8.27 -0.17
CA SER A 135 1.49 8.05 -0.34
C SER A 135 0.68 9.15 0.33
N VAL A 136 1.06 9.53 1.56
CA VAL A 136 0.48 10.69 2.26
C VAL A 136 0.77 11.98 1.50
N ARG A 137 2.02 12.21 1.06
CA ARG A 137 2.40 13.39 0.27
C ARG A 137 1.60 13.50 -1.03
N VAL A 138 1.34 12.37 -1.71
CA VAL A 138 0.51 12.33 -2.91
C VAL A 138 -0.93 12.73 -2.57
N ALA A 139 -1.48 12.18 -1.49
CA ALA A 139 -2.84 12.45 -1.05
C ALA A 139 -3.05 13.88 -0.50
N GLU A 140 -2.05 14.47 0.16
CA GLU A 140 -2.16 15.81 0.76
C GLU A 140 -1.82 16.94 -0.21
N PHE A 141 -0.90 16.69 -1.14
CA PHE A 141 -0.32 17.75 -1.95
C PHE A 141 -0.36 17.45 -3.44
N PHE A 142 0.18 16.31 -3.88
CA PHE A 142 0.49 16.11 -5.30
C PHE A 142 -0.75 16.00 -6.20
N GLU A 143 -1.81 15.36 -5.72
CA GLU A 143 -3.05 15.21 -6.48
C GLU A 143 -3.73 16.57 -6.77
N LYS A 144 -4.51 16.60 -7.86
CA LYS A 144 -5.26 17.80 -8.29
C LYS A 144 -4.40 19.06 -8.40
N GLU A 145 -3.21 18.92 -8.98
CA GLU A 145 -2.30 20.03 -9.30
C GLU A 145 -1.91 20.85 -8.05
N GLY A 146 -1.51 20.18 -6.97
CA GLY A 146 -1.06 20.83 -5.74
C GLY A 146 -2.16 21.03 -4.68
N LYS A 147 -3.41 20.64 -4.97
CA LYS A 147 -4.56 20.82 -4.05
C LYS A 147 -4.79 19.63 -3.12
N GLY A 148 -4.20 18.48 -3.44
CA GLY A 148 -4.44 17.23 -2.74
C GLY A 148 -5.86 16.69 -2.85
N LEU A 149 -6.11 15.59 -2.15
CA LEU A 149 -7.40 14.94 -1.98
C LEU A 149 -8.14 15.43 -0.72
N ASN A 150 -7.46 16.15 0.17
CA ASN A 150 -7.99 16.65 1.45
C ASN A 150 -8.70 15.53 2.24
N LEU A 151 -8.04 14.39 2.44
CA LEU A 151 -8.59 13.23 3.14
C LEU A 151 -8.76 13.49 4.65
N THR A 152 -9.51 12.64 5.34
CA THR A 152 -9.62 12.69 6.80
C THR A 152 -8.31 12.31 7.48
N VAL A 153 -8.10 12.81 8.70
CA VAL A 153 -6.92 12.51 9.52
C VAL A 153 -6.77 11.00 9.74
N GLU A 154 -7.87 10.27 9.96
CA GLU A 154 -7.79 8.82 10.22
C GLU A 154 -7.30 8.04 9.00
N VAL A 155 -7.72 8.44 7.79
CA VAL A 155 -7.26 7.80 6.56
C VAL A 155 -5.78 8.08 6.30
N LEU A 156 -5.35 9.34 6.44
CA LEU A 156 -3.94 9.71 6.27
C LEU A 156 -3.03 9.03 7.30
N ASP A 157 -3.48 8.94 8.55
CA ASP A 157 -2.76 8.26 9.62
C ASP A 157 -2.60 6.76 9.34
N GLY A 158 -3.68 6.09 8.93
CA GLY A 158 -3.64 4.69 8.54
C GLY A 158 -2.69 4.45 7.36
N ILE A 159 -2.76 5.31 6.32
CA ILE A 159 -1.85 5.25 5.16
C ILE A 159 -0.40 5.40 5.59
N LEU A 160 -0.09 6.36 6.48
CA LEU A 160 1.27 6.58 6.95
C LEU A 160 1.79 5.37 7.73
N LYS A 161 0.96 4.82 8.61
CA LYS A 161 1.39 3.88 9.65
C LYS A 161 1.16 2.40 9.31
N HIS A 162 0.73 2.08 8.09
CA HIS A 162 0.43 0.71 7.70
C HIS A 162 1.68 -0.22 7.65
N THR A 163 2.88 0.34 7.57
CA THR A 163 4.11 -0.45 7.36
C THR A 163 4.81 -0.83 8.67
N LYS A 164 5.34 -2.07 8.73
CA LYS A 164 6.22 -2.53 9.82
C LYS A 164 7.67 -2.03 9.71
N GLY A 165 8.02 -1.39 8.59
CA GLY A 165 9.40 -1.09 8.27
C GLY A 165 10.27 -2.35 8.29
N LYS A 166 11.44 -2.28 8.94
CA LYS A 166 12.42 -3.39 8.98
C LYS A 166 12.13 -4.45 10.05
N LYS A 167 11.08 -4.29 10.86
CA LYS A 167 10.73 -5.25 11.92
C LYS A 167 10.34 -6.60 11.33
N LYS A 168 10.63 -7.69 12.04
CA LYS A 168 10.07 -9.02 11.74
C LYS A 168 8.57 -9.05 12.04
N ILE A 169 7.80 -9.89 11.34
CA ILE A 169 6.36 -10.03 11.63
C ILE A 169 6.17 -10.59 13.04
N SER A 170 7.05 -11.51 13.46
CA SER A 170 7.04 -12.09 14.81
C SER A 170 7.30 -11.10 15.95
N GLU A 171 7.93 -9.96 15.65
CA GLU A 171 8.24 -8.88 16.60
C GLU A 171 7.21 -7.74 16.56
N PHE A 172 6.19 -7.87 15.71
CA PHE A 172 5.25 -6.79 15.48
C PHE A 172 4.13 -6.76 16.52
N ASP A 173 4.05 -5.65 17.23
CA ASP A 173 3.11 -5.35 18.31
C ASP A 173 1.98 -4.39 17.87
N GLY A 174 1.84 -4.16 16.56
CA GLY A 174 0.92 -3.18 16.00
C GLY A 174 1.52 -1.76 15.88
N ASN A 175 2.75 -1.55 16.34
CA ASN A 175 3.48 -0.31 16.19
C ASN A 175 4.38 -0.35 14.94
N GLY A 176 3.95 0.31 13.88
CA GLY A 176 4.66 0.39 12.60
C GLY A 176 5.91 1.26 12.63
N LEU A 177 6.47 1.54 11.44
CA LEU A 177 7.61 2.43 11.25
C LEU A 177 7.33 3.86 11.77
N TYR A 178 6.09 4.34 11.58
CA TYR A 178 5.67 5.69 11.94
C TYR A 178 4.77 5.74 13.18
N GLY A 179 4.80 4.69 14.00
CA GLY A 179 3.95 4.59 15.19
C GLY A 179 2.77 3.65 15.01
N LYS A 180 1.98 3.51 16.07
CA LYS A 180 0.71 2.78 16.06
C LYS A 180 -0.37 3.62 15.34
N PRO A 181 -1.14 3.04 14.40
CA PRO A 181 -2.32 3.69 13.83
C PRO A 181 -3.30 4.16 14.91
N LEU A 182 -3.98 5.27 14.65
CA LEU A 182 -4.98 5.85 15.54
C LEU A 182 -6.19 4.93 15.76
N THR A 183 -6.49 4.10 14.75
CA THR A 183 -7.71 3.28 14.70
C THR A 183 -7.37 1.82 14.46
N LEU A 184 -8.25 0.92 14.89
CA LEU A 184 -8.10 -0.51 14.61
C LEU A 184 -8.25 -0.81 13.13
N GLU A 185 -9.07 -0.03 12.42
CA GLU A 185 -9.22 -0.10 10.97
C GLU A 185 -7.90 0.19 10.25
N GLY A 186 -7.13 1.19 10.71
CA GLY A 186 -5.77 1.43 10.22
C GLY A 186 -4.81 0.28 10.58
N MET A 187 -4.95 -0.29 11.79
CA MET A 187 -4.15 -1.46 12.18
C MET A 187 -4.44 -2.69 11.34
N ILE A 188 -5.69 -2.92 10.93
CA ILE A 188 -6.09 -4.04 10.06
C ILE A 188 -5.29 -4.02 8.76
N VAL A 189 -5.07 -2.84 8.18
CA VAL A 189 -4.36 -2.72 6.90
C VAL A 189 -2.92 -3.23 6.99
N GLN A 190 -2.27 -3.08 8.16
CA GLN A 190 -0.93 -3.66 8.40
C GLN A 190 -0.93 -5.18 8.17
N TYR A 191 -1.93 -5.89 8.72
CA TYR A 191 -2.05 -7.34 8.58
C TYR A 191 -2.58 -7.75 7.20
N ALA A 192 -3.55 -6.99 6.66
CA ALA A 192 -4.14 -7.27 5.35
C ALA A 192 -3.09 -7.18 4.23
N ASP A 193 -2.18 -6.21 4.31
CA ASP A 193 -1.03 -6.07 3.43
C ASP A 193 -0.16 -7.34 3.44
N TRP A 194 0.23 -7.82 4.63
CA TRP A 194 1.05 -9.03 4.73
C TRP A 194 0.35 -10.28 4.24
N VAL A 195 -0.94 -10.43 4.54
CA VAL A 195 -1.73 -11.56 4.04
C VAL A 195 -1.76 -11.51 2.51
N ALA A 196 -1.91 -10.34 1.89
CA ALA A 196 -1.92 -10.22 0.45
C ALA A 196 -0.57 -10.52 -0.17
N TYR A 197 0.49 -9.78 0.20
CA TYR A 197 1.75 -9.86 -0.55
C TYR A 197 2.44 -11.21 -0.40
N ILE A 198 2.48 -11.77 0.81
CA ILE A 198 3.15 -13.05 1.06
C ILE A 198 2.47 -14.17 0.25
N ASN A 199 1.14 -14.14 0.14
CA ASN A 199 0.42 -15.19 -0.55
C ASN A 199 0.50 -15.08 -2.06
N HIS A 200 0.39 -13.87 -2.60
CA HIS A 200 0.43 -13.72 -4.04
C HIS A 200 1.84 -13.72 -4.63
N ASP A 201 2.86 -13.35 -3.86
CA ASP A 201 4.24 -13.44 -4.32
C ASP A 201 4.63 -14.91 -4.46
N LEU A 202 4.16 -15.75 -3.53
CA LEU A 202 4.30 -17.20 -3.64
C LEU A 202 3.55 -17.75 -4.87
N ASP A 203 2.33 -17.27 -5.13
CA ASP A 203 1.50 -17.71 -6.26
C ASP A 203 2.15 -17.34 -7.62
N ASP A 204 2.63 -16.09 -7.74
CA ASP A 204 3.35 -15.61 -8.91
C ASP A 204 4.68 -16.37 -9.09
N ALA A 205 5.44 -16.62 -8.01
CA ALA A 205 6.67 -17.41 -8.07
C ALA A 205 6.43 -18.86 -8.51
N MET A 206 5.30 -19.47 -8.09
CA MET A 206 4.87 -20.79 -8.56
C MET A 206 4.47 -20.76 -10.04
N HIS A 207 3.77 -19.71 -10.47
CA HIS A 207 3.37 -19.54 -11.88
C HIS A 207 4.59 -19.41 -12.81
N MET A 208 5.63 -18.73 -12.34
CA MET A 208 6.92 -18.60 -13.03
C MET A 208 7.79 -19.87 -12.98
N GLY A 209 7.38 -20.88 -12.21
CA GLY A 209 8.17 -22.10 -12.00
C GLY A 209 9.47 -21.88 -11.20
N LEU A 210 9.58 -20.77 -10.46
CA LEU A 210 10.74 -20.50 -9.59
C LEU A 210 10.75 -21.43 -8.38
N VAL A 211 9.56 -21.78 -7.89
CA VAL A 211 9.29 -22.70 -6.78
C VAL A 211 8.04 -23.52 -7.07
N SER A 212 7.86 -24.61 -6.33
CA SER A 212 6.72 -25.51 -6.39
C SER A 212 6.02 -25.61 -5.04
N GLU A 213 4.81 -26.19 -5.00
CA GLU A 213 4.07 -26.44 -3.75
C GLU A 213 4.87 -27.29 -2.75
N SER A 214 5.72 -28.20 -3.26
CA SER A 214 6.60 -29.04 -2.43
C SER A 214 7.79 -28.31 -1.82
N ASP A 215 8.16 -27.13 -2.35
CA ASP A 215 9.27 -26.33 -1.81
C ASP A 215 8.83 -25.51 -0.59
N VAL A 216 7.53 -25.24 -0.44
CA VAL A 216 6.98 -24.53 0.71
C VAL A 216 7.23 -25.34 1.98
N PRO A 217 7.75 -24.74 3.06
CA PRO A 217 8.03 -25.46 4.31
C PRO A 217 6.83 -26.26 4.81
N SER A 218 7.06 -27.50 5.23
CA SER A 218 5.97 -28.41 5.63
C SER A 218 5.20 -27.91 6.86
N SER A 219 5.86 -27.17 7.76
CA SER A 219 5.26 -26.44 8.89
C SER A 219 4.27 -25.38 8.42
N VAL A 220 4.64 -24.59 7.42
CA VAL A 220 3.77 -23.57 6.80
C VAL A 220 2.58 -24.25 6.14
N ALA A 221 2.81 -25.27 5.31
CA ALA A 221 1.77 -26.03 4.64
C ALA A 221 0.77 -26.66 5.61
N LYS A 222 1.26 -27.18 6.75
CA LYS A 222 0.42 -27.74 7.82
C LYS A 222 -0.41 -26.68 8.55
N THR A 223 0.13 -25.49 8.74
CA THR A 223 -0.51 -24.43 9.55
C THR A 223 -1.45 -23.57 8.71
N LEU A 224 -0.96 -23.04 7.59
CA LEU A 224 -1.71 -22.12 6.72
C LEU A 224 -2.47 -22.87 5.61
N GLY A 225 -2.04 -24.07 5.25
CA GLY A 225 -2.57 -24.82 4.11
C GLY A 225 -1.71 -24.64 2.85
N THR A 226 -1.97 -25.47 1.84
CA THR A 226 -1.10 -25.56 0.66
C THR A 226 -1.58 -24.73 -0.53
N ARG A 227 -2.88 -24.43 -0.61
CA ARG A 227 -3.47 -23.61 -1.67
C ARG A 227 -3.58 -22.15 -1.26
N HIS A 228 -3.42 -21.23 -2.21
CA HIS A 228 -3.56 -19.77 -2.01
C HIS A 228 -4.79 -19.40 -1.18
N SER A 229 -5.98 -19.83 -1.61
CA SER A 229 -7.24 -19.50 -0.92
C SER A 229 -7.33 -20.06 0.50
N ARG A 230 -6.70 -21.21 0.77
CA ARG A 230 -6.66 -21.80 2.12
C ARG A 230 -5.76 -21.00 3.04
N ARG A 231 -4.57 -20.59 2.58
CA ARG A 231 -3.65 -19.75 3.35
C ARG A 231 -4.28 -18.42 3.74
N VAL A 232 -4.82 -17.69 2.76
CA VAL A 232 -5.52 -16.41 3.00
C VAL A 232 -6.67 -16.61 3.99
N ASN A 233 -7.52 -17.62 3.77
CA ASN A 233 -8.66 -17.87 4.67
C ASN A 233 -8.20 -18.21 6.10
N THR A 234 -7.20 -19.06 6.27
CA THR A 234 -6.67 -19.41 7.59
C THR A 234 -6.11 -18.19 8.31
N MET A 235 -5.32 -17.36 7.63
CA MET A 235 -4.77 -16.14 8.23
C MET A 235 -5.86 -15.15 8.61
N VAL A 236 -6.85 -14.93 7.74
CA VAL A 236 -7.97 -14.01 8.01
C VAL A 236 -8.84 -14.51 9.17
N GLN A 237 -9.18 -15.80 9.19
CA GLN A 237 -9.95 -16.40 10.29
C GLN A 237 -9.21 -16.25 11.62
N ASP A 238 -7.91 -16.57 11.64
CA ASP A 238 -7.08 -16.45 12.84
C ASP A 238 -7.00 -15.00 13.35
N ILE A 239 -6.81 -14.02 12.45
CA ILE A 239 -6.84 -12.60 12.82
C ILE A 239 -8.16 -12.23 13.48
N VAL A 240 -9.29 -12.62 12.88
CA VAL A 240 -10.63 -12.30 13.38
C VAL A 240 -10.86 -12.93 14.76
N GLU A 241 -10.58 -14.22 14.91
CA GLU A 241 -10.77 -14.95 16.16
C GLU A 241 -9.88 -14.40 17.28
N CYS A 242 -8.62 -14.09 16.97
CA CYS A 242 -7.67 -13.59 17.96
C CYS A 242 -7.92 -12.13 18.34
N SER A 243 -8.52 -11.33 17.45
CA SER A 243 -8.76 -9.90 17.68
C SER A 243 -10.17 -9.60 18.22
N ALA A 244 -11.05 -10.61 18.26
CA ALA A 244 -12.42 -10.45 18.74
C ALA A 244 -12.47 -9.93 20.18
N GLY A 245 -13.16 -8.80 20.39
CA GLY A 245 -13.31 -8.17 21.70
C GLY A 245 -12.04 -7.50 22.25
N LEU A 246 -10.98 -7.38 21.46
CA LEU A 246 -9.74 -6.72 21.86
C LEU A 246 -9.60 -5.32 21.28
N GLU A 247 -8.80 -4.49 21.95
CA GLU A 247 -8.36 -3.16 21.48
C GLU A 247 -7.08 -3.24 20.63
N VAL A 248 -6.80 -4.42 20.07
CA VAL A 248 -5.59 -4.70 19.26
C VAL A 248 -5.94 -5.72 18.20
N ILE A 249 -5.36 -5.56 17.00
CA ILE A 249 -5.37 -6.57 15.95
C ILE A 249 -4.15 -7.46 16.12
N LYS A 250 -4.33 -8.78 16.08
CA LYS A 250 -3.24 -9.75 16.22
C LYS A 250 -3.56 -11.08 15.54
N MET A 251 -2.51 -11.88 15.31
CA MET A 251 -2.59 -13.30 14.96
C MET A 251 -2.26 -14.16 16.19
N SER A 252 -2.65 -15.43 16.16
CA SER A 252 -2.13 -16.42 17.11
C SER A 252 -0.64 -16.64 16.90
N ALA A 253 0.08 -17.07 17.94
CA ALA A 253 1.51 -17.31 17.85
C ALA A 253 1.88 -18.33 16.74
N GLY A 254 1.02 -19.34 16.50
CA GLY A 254 1.24 -20.35 15.48
C GLY A 254 1.10 -19.80 14.06
N VAL A 255 0.02 -19.05 13.78
CA VAL A 255 -0.19 -18.44 12.46
C VAL A 255 0.81 -17.34 12.19
N LEU A 256 1.16 -16.53 13.20
CA LEU A 256 2.19 -15.50 13.09
C LEU A 256 3.56 -16.11 12.72
N ALA A 257 3.95 -17.20 13.40
CA ALA A 257 5.20 -17.89 13.12
C ALA A 257 5.22 -18.49 11.70
N ALA A 258 4.14 -19.14 11.27
CA ALA A 258 4.04 -19.69 9.92
C ALA A 258 4.02 -18.59 8.84
N THR A 259 3.45 -17.43 9.16
CA THR A 259 3.46 -16.25 8.26
C THR A 259 4.87 -15.71 8.08
N GLU A 260 5.62 -15.54 9.18
CA GLU A 260 7.03 -15.11 9.11
C GLU A 260 7.90 -16.16 8.42
N GLU A 261 7.69 -17.46 8.67
CA GLU A 261 8.42 -18.53 7.99
C GLU A 261 8.17 -18.54 6.48
N LEU A 262 6.92 -18.33 6.04
CA LEU A 262 6.60 -18.22 4.62
C LEU A 262 7.23 -16.99 3.97
N ARG A 263 7.22 -15.85 4.68
CA ARG A 263 7.93 -14.66 4.25
C ARG A 263 9.44 -14.93 4.12
N ASP A 264 10.06 -15.53 5.12
CA ASP A 264 11.49 -15.84 5.12
C ASP A 264 11.86 -16.81 3.98
N PHE A 265 10.97 -17.76 3.65
CA PHE A 265 11.11 -18.61 2.46
C PHE A 265 11.15 -17.78 1.16
N LEU A 266 10.23 -16.83 0.96
CA LEU A 266 10.26 -15.96 -0.23
C LEU A 266 11.57 -15.17 -0.34
N TYR A 267 12.02 -14.56 0.77
CA TYR A 267 13.27 -13.80 0.81
C TYR A 267 14.52 -14.64 0.59
N ARG A 268 14.50 -15.92 0.95
CA ARG A 268 15.65 -16.82 0.79
C ARG A 268 15.66 -17.52 -0.57
N ASP A 269 14.50 -17.98 -1.05
CA ASP A 269 14.41 -18.94 -2.15
C ASP A 269 13.82 -18.36 -3.43
N VAL A 270 13.12 -17.21 -3.36
CA VAL A 270 12.45 -16.56 -4.50
C VAL A 270 13.14 -15.27 -4.89
N TYR A 271 13.22 -14.27 -4.01
CA TYR A 271 13.76 -12.96 -4.37
C TYR A 271 15.24 -12.99 -4.82
N PRO A 272 16.12 -13.86 -4.28
CA PRO A 272 17.51 -13.95 -4.76
C PRO A 272 17.68 -14.63 -6.12
N ARG A 273 16.60 -15.11 -6.75
CA ARG A 273 16.67 -15.80 -8.04
C ARG A 273 17.18 -14.82 -9.12
N PRO A 274 18.09 -15.23 -10.02
CA PRO A 274 18.66 -14.35 -11.06
C PRO A 274 17.61 -13.66 -11.94
N GLU A 275 16.48 -14.32 -12.17
CA GLU A 275 15.34 -13.81 -12.93
C GLU A 275 14.70 -12.59 -12.27
N VAL A 276 14.61 -12.60 -10.93
CA VAL A 276 14.07 -11.50 -10.12
C VAL A 276 15.14 -10.41 -9.94
N LEU A 277 16.32 -10.78 -9.43
CA LEU A 277 17.43 -9.85 -9.19
C LEU A 277 17.88 -9.14 -10.48
N GLY A 278 17.94 -9.83 -11.61
CA GLY A 278 18.36 -9.26 -12.88
C GLY A 278 17.44 -8.13 -13.33
N ALA A 279 16.13 -8.32 -13.14
CA ALA A 279 15.12 -7.34 -13.47
C ALA A 279 15.15 -6.15 -12.49
N GLU A 280 15.32 -6.38 -11.19
CA GLU A 280 15.52 -5.32 -10.19
C GLU A 280 16.73 -4.45 -10.50
N ASN A 281 17.88 -5.05 -10.79
CA ASN A 281 19.11 -4.34 -11.15
C ASN A 281 18.94 -3.46 -12.40
N GLN A 282 18.16 -3.93 -13.39
CA GLN A 282 17.85 -3.13 -14.56
C GLN A 282 16.99 -1.92 -14.19
N SER A 283 15.96 -2.13 -13.38
CA SER A 283 15.07 -1.07 -12.89
C SER A 283 15.81 -0.03 -12.06
N GLU A 284 16.73 -0.44 -11.18
CA GLU A 284 17.56 0.49 -10.42
C GLU A 284 18.36 1.43 -11.33
N ARG A 285 19.00 0.89 -12.38
CA ARG A 285 19.77 1.69 -13.35
C ARG A 285 18.91 2.69 -14.09
N VAL A 286 17.64 2.34 -14.37
CA VAL A 286 16.70 3.26 -15.00
C VAL A 286 16.40 4.41 -14.06
N ILE A 287 16.01 4.13 -12.81
CA ILE A 287 15.68 5.16 -11.83
C ILE A 287 16.88 6.06 -11.52
N ASP A 288 18.08 5.48 -11.35
CA ASP A 288 19.31 6.21 -11.05
C ASP A 288 19.67 7.19 -12.18
N PHE A 289 19.53 6.75 -13.43
CA PHE A 289 19.74 7.62 -14.58
C PHE A 289 18.68 8.71 -14.69
N LEU A 290 17.41 8.40 -14.40
CA LEU A 290 16.33 9.38 -14.42
C LEU A 290 16.55 10.46 -13.37
N THR A 291 16.88 10.10 -12.14
CA THR A 291 17.10 11.06 -11.05
C THR A 291 18.30 11.96 -11.34
N GLU A 292 19.42 11.42 -11.83
CA GLU A 292 20.58 12.21 -12.24
C GLU A 292 20.24 13.14 -13.42
N GLY A 293 19.56 12.61 -14.44
CA GLY A 293 19.17 13.36 -15.63
C GLY A 293 18.20 14.50 -15.34
N LEU A 294 17.22 14.29 -14.47
CA LEU A 294 16.24 15.30 -14.04
C LEU A 294 16.85 16.34 -13.10
N THR A 295 17.86 15.97 -12.30
CA THR A 295 18.63 16.94 -11.51
C THR A 295 19.38 17.91 -12.44
N LYS A 296 19.93 17.40 -13.56
CA LYS A 296 20.64 18.23 -14.56
C LYS A 296 19.69 19.03 -15.46
N ARG A 297 18.46 18.53 -15.70
CA ARG A 297 17.43 19.14 -16.56
C ARG A 297 16.09 19.28 -15.81
N PRO A 298 16.02 20.14 -14.77
CA PRO A 298 14.82 20.30 -13.96
C PRO A 298 13.66 20.98 -14.72
N ASP A 299 13.96 21.63 -15.84
CA ASP A 299 12.96 22.22 -16.74
C ASP A 299 11.94 21.20 -17.25
N ILE A 300 12.33 19.92 -17.37
CA ILE A 300 11.43 18.83 -17.77
C ILE A 300 10.31 18.64 -16.72
N ILE A 301 10.67 18.59 -15.44
CA ILE A 301 9.71 18.47 -14.33
C ILE A 301 8.74 19.64 -14.38
N TYR A 302 9.28 20.84 -14.54
CA TYR A 302 8.56 22.10 -14.48
C TYR A 302 7.73 22.41 -15.72
N LYS A 303 8.03 21.77 -16.85
CA LYS A 303 7.21 21.75 -18.05
C LYS A 303 6.01 20.82 -17.92
N GLU A 304 6.22 19.64 -17.35
CA GLU A 304 5.14 18.65 -17.11
C GLU A 304 4.23 19.07 -15.94
N TYR A 305 4.81 19.66 -14.90
CA TYR A 305 4.11 20.22 -13.74
C TYR A 305 4.38 21.73 -13.60
N PRO A 306 3.75 22.58 -14.43
CA PRO A 306 3.88 24.03 -14.33
C PRO A 306 3.43 24.58 -12.97
N TRP A 307 2.48 23.91 -12.32
CA TRP A 307 1.94 24.25 -11.00
C TRP A 307 2.88 23.90 -9.84
N TYR A 308 3.93 23.10 -10.07
CA TYR A 308 4.79 22.62 -8.99
C TYR A 308 5.59 23.78 -8.35
N PRO A 309 5.48 24.02 -7.04
CA PRO A 309 6.13 25.15 -6.37
C PRO A 309 7.65 25.11 -6.51
N ARG A 310 8.26 26.25 -6.84
CA ARG A 310 9.70 26.36 -7.15
C ARG A 310 10.58 26.49 -5.91
N GLU A 311 9.97 26.79 -4.77
CA GLU A 311 10.58 26.85 -3.45
C GLU A 311 10.84 25.47 -2.84
N ILE A 312 10.18 24.43 -3.34
CA ILE A 312 10.43 23.05 -2.92
C ILE A 312 11.84 22.65 -3.39
N PRO A 313 12.69 22.05 -2.52
CA PRO A 313 14.03 21.63 -2.91
C PRO A 313 14.01 20.74 -4.16
N LEU A 314 14.98 20.96 -5.06
CA LEU A 314 15.05 20.25 -6.33
C LEU A 314 15.02 18.72 -6.15
N ASN A 315 15.73 18.18 -5.15
CA ASN A 315 15.71 16.75 -4.86
C ASN A 315 14.28 16.25 -4.59
N SER A 316 13.49 16.99 -3.81
CA SER A 316 12.08 16.64 -3.56
C SER A 316 11.23 16.72 -4.82
N ALA A 317 11.47 17.70 -5.69
CA ALA A 317 10.80 17.81 -6.99
C ALA A 317 11.12 16.62 -7.91
N VAL A 318 12.39 16.21 -7.97
CA VAL A 318 12.84 15.03 -8.72
C VAL A 318 12.19 13.76 -8.17
N ILE A 319 12.20 13.58 -6.85
CA ILE A 319 11.60 12.40 -6.19
C ILE A 319 10.11 12.34 -6.48
N ASP A 320 9.37 13.42 -6.29
CA ASP A 320 7.93 13.47 -6.56
C ASP A 320 7.62 13.14 -8.02
N PHE A 321 8.37 13.74 -8.94
CA PHE A 321 8.21 13.50 -10.36
C PHE A 321 8.44 12.04 -10.71
N VAL A 322 9.55 11.46 -10.26
CA VAL A 322 9.90 10.05 -10.52
C VAL A 322 8.88 9.11 -9.90
N CYS A 323 8.47 9.33 -8.65
CA CYS A 323 7.45 8.51 -7.98
C CYS A 323 6.09 8.59 -8.68
N ALA A 324 5.79 9.71 -9.34
CA ALA A 324 4.55 9.89 -10.09
C ALA A 324 4.56 9.16 -11.45
N LEU A 325 5.69 8.68 -11.95
CA LEU A 325 5.74 7.93 -13.22
C LEU A 325 5.13 6.54 -13.07
N THR A 326 4.68 5.98 -14.19
CA THR A 326 4.42 4.54 -14.32
C THR A 326 5.69 3.87 -14.83
N ASP A 327 5.77 2.54 -14.76
CA ASP A 327 6.97 1.81 -15.21
C ASP A 327 7.27 2.10 -16.69
N ASN A 328 6.23 2.08 -17.54
CA ASN A 328 6.35 2.40 -18.96
C ASN A 328 6.74 3.86 -19.20
N ALA A 329 6.20 4.81 -18.41
CA ALA A 329 6.57 6.21 -18.54
C ALA A 329 8.02 6.46 -18.11
N ALA A 330 8.49 5.76 -17.08
CA ALA A 330 9.89 5.80 -16.65
C ALA A 330 10.83 5.27 -17.75
N LEU A 331 10.49 4.15 -18.38
CA LEU A 331 11.28 3.60 -19.50
C LEU A 331 11.27 4.52 -20.73
N ALA A 332 10.13 5.13 -21.06
CA ALA A 332 10.01 6.09 -22.15
C ALA A 332 10.90 7.32 -21.92
N LEU A 333 10.81 7.93 -20.74
CA LEU A 333 11.63 9.08 -20.37
C LEU A 333 13.12 8.73 -20.34
N TYR A 334 13.48 7.54 -19.85
CA TYR A 334 14.85 7.04 -19.88
C TYR A 334 15.39 6.96 -21.32
N GLY A 335 14.59 6.49 -22.27
CA GLY A 335 14.92 6.46 -23.69
C GLY A 335 15.06 7.85 -24.31
N GLU A 336 14.26 8.83 -23.88
CA GLU A 336 14.36 10.22 -24.33
C GLU A 336 15.61 10.91 -23.79
N LEU A 337 15.91 10.77 -22.50
CA LEU A 337 17.06 11.42 -21.86
C LEU A 337 18.42 10.89 -22.34
N LYS A 338 18.46 9.68 -22.91
CA LYS A 338 19.64 9.06 -23.53
C LYS A 338 20.02 9.62 -24.90
N LYS A 339 19.08 10.25 -25.61
CA LYS A 339 19.31 10.84 -26.94
C LYS A 339 19.99 12.20 -26.82
#